data_AF-A0A5A7UPU4-F1
#
_entry.id   AF-A0A5A7UPU4-F1
#
_cell.length_a   1.000
_cell.length_b   1.000
_cell.length_c   1.000
_cell.angle_alpha   90.00
_cell.angle_beta   90.00
_cell.angle_gamma   90.00
#
_symmetry.space_group_name_H-M   'P 1'
#
loop_
_entity.id
_entity.type
_entity.pdbx_description
1 polymer ?
#
loop_
_entity_poly.entity_id
_entity_poly.type
_entity_poly.pdbx_seq_one_letter_code
_entity_poly.pdbx_strand_id
1 'polypeptide(L)'
;MLGAADLKKTFWAKAVNTACYIVNRSPSTIIELKTPMQMWTGKPTDYSNLHIFGSSVYIMYNTKKTIKLDPQPKRCLFLGYANGVKGYRLWDSVVHKVIISRDVVFMDDK
;
A
#
# COMPACT_ATOMS: atom_id res chain seq x y z
N MET A 1 -6.64 2.97 -12.29
CA MET A 1 -6.21 2.11 -11.15
C MET A 1 -6.66 0.66 -11.31
N LEU A 2 -7.95 0.32 -11.28
CA LEU A 2 -8.38 -1.11 -11.37
C LEU A 2 -8.04 -1.78 -12.71
N GLY A 3 -8.39 -1.14 -13.84
CA GLY A 3 -8.09 -1.70 -15.17
C GLY A 3 -6.59 -1.74 -15.48
N ALA A 4 -5.83 -0.77 -14.96
CA ALA A 4 -4.37 -0.75 -15.10
C ALA A 4 -3.67 -1.85 -14.28
N ALA A 5 -4.29 -2.29 -13.19
CA ALA A 5 -3.78 -3.35 -12.32
C ALA A 5 -4.35 -4.74 -12.66
N ASP A 6 -5.17 -4.87 -13.70
CA ASP A 6 -5.92 -6.08 -14.07
C ASP A 6 -6.67 -6.72 -12.87
N LEU A 7 -7.28 -5.88 -12.04
CA LEU A 7 -8.00 -6.32 -10.84
C LEU A 7 -9.51 -6.39 -11.06
N LYS A 8 -10.14 -7.43 -10.50
CA LYS A 8 -11.59 -7.61 -10.51
C LYS A 8 -12.32 -6.39 -9.91
N LYS A 9 -13.51 -6.08 -10.42
CA LYS A 9 -14.37 -4.99 -9.93
C LYS A 9 -14.67 -5.08 -8.43
N THR A 10 -14.60 -6.26 -7.82
CA THR A 10 -14.77 -6.46 -6.37
C THR A 10 -13.80 -5.64 -5.52
N PHE A 11 -12.64 -5.25 -6.06
CA PHE A 11 -11.66 -4.43 -5.35
C PHE A 11 -11.90 -2.92 -5.47
N TRP A 12 -13.02 -2.48 -6.06
CA TRP A 12 -13.29 -1.06 -6.29
C TRP A 12 -13.20 -0.21 -5.03
N ALA A 13 -13.76 -0.69 -3.92
CA ALA A 13 -13.71 0.03 -2.64
C ALA A 13 -12.26 0.23 -2.15
N LYS A 14 -11.36 -0.72 -2.42
CA LYS A 14 -9.93 -0.59 -2.07
C LYS A 14 -9.22 0.40 -2.99
N ALA A 15 -9.55 0.41 -4.28
CA ALA A 15 -9.03 1.39 -5.22
C ALA A 15 -9.49 2.82 -4.86
N VAL A 16 -10.77 3.03 -4.54
CA VAL A 16 -11.30 4.34 -4.11
C VAL A 16 -10.60 4.83 -2.84
N ASN A 17 -10.46 3.96 -1.82
CA ASN A 17 -9.74 4.33 -0.60
C ASN A 17 -8.28 4.73 -0.88
N THR A 18 -7.61 4.05 -1.81
CA THR A 18 -6.23 4.39 -2.20
C THR A 18 -6.18 5.71 -2.96
N ALA A 19 -7.12 5.96 -3.86
CA ALA A 19 -7.23 7.24 -4.55
C ALA A 19 -7.45 8.40 -3.57
N CYS A 20 -8.36 8.27 -2.61
CA CYS A 20 -8.58 9.27 -1.57
C CYS A 20 -7.31 9.50 -0.73
N TYR A 21 -6.59 8.43 -0.38
CA TYR A 21 -5.33 8.53 0.37
C TYR A 21 -4.27 9.37 -0.39
N ILE A 22 -4.16 9.16 -1.70
CA ILE A 22 -3.24 9.89 -2.57
C ILE A 22 -3.68 11.34 -2.72
N VAL A 23 -4.96 11.60 -3.02
CA VAL A 23 -5.50 12.96 -3.19
C VAL A 23 -5.28 13.81 -1.94
N ASN A 24 -5.49 13.25 -0.75
CA ASN A 24 -5.24 13.97 0.51
C ASN A 24 -3.77 14.33 0.71
N ARG A 25 -2.86 13.65 0.01
CA ARG A 25 -1.40 13.86 0.02
C ARG A 25 -0.89 14.55 -1.25
N SER A 26 -1.76 14.91 -2.18
CA SER A 26 -1.37 15.66 -3.37
C SER A 26 -1.29 17.15 -3.04
N PRO A 27 -0.30 17.88 -3.56
CA PRO A 27 -0.23 19.32 -3.40
C PRO A 27 -1.41 19.97 -4.13
N SER A 28 -1.99 21.01 -3.52
CA SER A 28 -3.10 21.77 -4.09
C SER A 28 -2.68 23.21 -4.33
N THR A 29 -2.94 23.73 -5.53
CA THR A 29 -2.65 25.13 -5.89
C THR A 29 -3.45 26.12 -5.05
N ILE A 30 -4.67 25.75 -4.64
CA ILE A 30 -5.55 26.57 -3.79
C ILE A 30 -4.94 26.81 -2.42
N ILE A 31 -4.08 25.91 -1.95
CA ILE A 31 -3.47 25.93 -0.62
C ILE A 31 -1.96 26.15 -0.73
N GLU A 32 -1.51 26.97 -1.68
CA GLU A 32 -0.08 27.32 -1.84
C GLU A 32 0.82 26.08 -2.01
N LEU A 33 0.35 25.08 -2.77
CA LEU A 33 1.03 23.79 -2.99
C LEU A 33 1.23 22.94 -1.72
N LYS A 34 0.56 23.28 -0.62
CA LYS A 34 0.47 22.41 0.57
C LYS A 34 -0.49 21.26 0.30
N THR A 35 -0.31 20.17 1.03
CA THR A 35 -1.23 19.02 0.96
C THR A 35 -2.37 19.18 1.95
N PRO A 36 -3.60 18.73 1.63
CA PRO A 36 -4.72 18.75 2.58
C PRO A 36 -4.38 18.06 3.91
N MET A 37 -3.67 16.92 3.85
CA MET A 37 -3.23 16.18 5.04
C MET A 37 -2.29 17.02 5.93
N GLN A 38 -1.38 17.79 5.32
CA GLN A 38 -0.47 18.66 6.05
C GLN A 38 -1.22 19.81 6.72
N MET A 39 -2.22 20.40 6.05
CA MET A 39 -3.06 21.44 6.66
C MET A 39 -3.85 20.91 7.84
N TRP A 40 -4.37 19.68 7.74
CA TRP A 40 -5.17 19.06 8.79
C TRP A 40 -4.34 18.65 10.01
N THR A 41 -3.14 18.11 9.79
CA THR A 41 -2.32 17.52 10.86
C THR A 41 -1.18 18.42 11.35
N GLY A 42 -0.89 19.50 10.62
CA GLY A 42 0.27 20.36 10.86
C GLY A 42 1.63 19.71 10.57
N LYS A 43 1.65 18.46 10.11
CA LYS A 43 2.89 17.70 9.84
C LYS A 43 3.16 17.59 8.34
N PRO A 44 4.43 17.64 7.90
CA PRO A 44 4.76 17.41 6.50
C PRO A 44 4.33 16.01 6.07
N THR A 45 3.89 15.90 4.81
CA THR A 45 3.50 14.62 4.22
C THR A 45 4.74 13.84 3.81
N ASP A 46 4.87 12.63 4.34
CA ASP A 46 5.89 11.67 3.92
C ASP A 46 5.42 10.90 2.67
N TYR A 47 6.21 10.99 1.60
CA TYR A 47 5.95 10.34 0.31
C TYR A 47 6.72 9.04 0.14
N SER A 48 7.68 8.71 1.01
CA SER A 48 8.55 7.53 0.87
C SER A 48 7.80 6.19 0.91
N ASN A 49 6.56 6.19 1.41
CA ASN A 49 5.72 5.01 1.50
C ASN A 49 4.64 4.96 0.40
N LEU A 50 4.72 5.83 -0.62
CA LEU A 50 3.78 5.79 -1.75
C LEU A 50 4.17 4.70 -2.74
N HIS A 51 3.21 3.85 -3.09
CA HIS A 51 3.40 2.76 -4.04
C HIS A 51 2.20 2.64 -4.97
N ILE A 52 2.43 2.09 -6.15
CA ILE A 52 1.43 1.96 -7.21
C ILE A 52 0.43 0.88 -6.83
N PHE A 53 -0.88 1.22 -6.84
CA PHE A 53 -1.96 0.26 -6.61
C PHE A 53 -1.89 -0.92 -7.59
N GLY A 54 -1.93 -2.14 -7.07
CA GLY A 54 -1.81 -3.37 -7.87
C GLY A 54 -0.38 -3.87 -8.07
N SER A 55 0.63 -3.21 -7.52
CA SER A 55 2.02 -3.66 -7.59
C SER A 55 2.23 -5.02 -6.95
N SER A 56 3.23 -5.76 -7.45
CA SER A 56 3.64 -7.04 -6.88
C SER A 56 4.49 -6.82 -5.64
N VAL A 57 4.09 -7.45 -4.54
CA VAL A 57 4.70 -7.27 -3.22
C VAL A 57 5.03 -8.61 -2.59
N TYR A 58 6.18 -8.71 -1.93
CA TYR A 58 6.54 -9.87 -1.13
C TYR A 58 6.43 -9.54 0.35
N ILE A 59 5.66 -10.33 1.09
CA ILE A 59 5.59 -10.24 2.54
C ILE A 59 6.85 -10.89 3.12
N MET A 60 7.59 -10.13 3.92
CA MET A 60 8.69 -10.67 4.71
C MET A 60 8.17 -11.13 6.06
N TYR A 61 8.36 -12.41 6.38
CA TYR A 61 8.19 -12.89 7.74
C TYR A 61 9.45 -12.56 8.55
N ASN A 62 9.28 -12.15 9.80
CA ASN A 62 10.32 -11.55 10.63
C ASN A 62 11.60 -12.41 10.67
N THR A 63 12.67 -11.89 10.07
CA THR A 63 13.96 -12.56 9.80
C THR A 63 14.70 -13.03 11.06
N LYS A 64 14.25 -12.66 12.27
CA LYS A 64 14.88 -13.07 13.54
C LYS A 64 14.72 -14.55 13.86
N LYS A 65 13.93 -15.31 13.08
CA LYS A 65 13.75 -16.75 13.22
C LYS A 65 14.00 -17.55 11.94
N THR A 66 14.70 -16.97 10.94
CA THR A 66 15.07 -17.69 9.72
C THR A 66 16.18 -18.69 9.96
N ILE A 67 15.78 -19.84 10.49
CA ILE A 67 16.47 -21.10 10.28
C ILE A 67 16.21 -21.47 8.80
N LYS A 68 17.16 -22.16 8.17
CA LYS A 68 17.26 -22.52 6.73
C LYS A 68 16.01 -23.18 6.08
N LEU A 69 14.91 -23.33 6.81
CA LEU A 69 13.64 -23.97 6.48
C LEU A 69 12.43 -22.99 6.53
N ASP A 70 12.65 -21.69 6.65
CA ASP A 70 11.55 -20.72 6.81
C ASP A 70 10.64 -20.62 5.57
N PRO A 71 9.35 -20.29 5.79
CA PRO A 71 8.37 -20.22 4.71
C PRO A 71 8.78 -19.17 3.67
N GLN A 72 8.74 -19.59 2.41
CA GLN A 72 9.10 -18.78 1.25
C GLN A 72 8.34 -17.43 1.28
N PRO A 73 9.00 -16.31 0.94
CA PRO A 73 8.35 -14.99 0.94
C PRO A 73 7.10 -15.03 0.06
N LYS A 74 6.00 -14.53 0.61
CA LYS A 74 4.68 -14.70 -0.01
C LYS A 74 4.39 -13.56 -0.97
N ARG A 75 4.22 -13.89 -2.26
CA ARG A 75 3.83 -12.92 -3.28
C ARG A 75 2.36 -12.54 -3.11
N CYS A 76 2.09 -11.24 -3.04
CA CYS A 76 0.79 -10.62 -2.90
C CYS A 76 0.67 -9.42 -3.85
N LEU A 77 -0.54 -8.89 -4.01
CA LEU A 77 -0.79 -7.64 -4.74
C LEU A 77 -1.10 -6.50 -3.78
N PHE A 78 -0.56 -5.32 -4.03
CA PHE A 78 -0.84 -4.15 -3.21
C PHE A 78 -2.26 -3.61 -3.45
N LEU A 79 -3.04 -3.49 -2.37
CA LEU A 79 -4.43 -2.98 -2.40
C LEU A 79 -4.60 -1.63 -1.69
N GLY A 80 -3.52 -0.98 -1.26
CA GLY A 80 -3.58 0.32 -0.59
C GLY A 80 -3.16 0.29 0.87
N TYR A 81 -3.49 1.36 1.59
CA TYR A 81 -3.00 1.62 2.94
C TYR A 81 -3.96 1.12 4.00
N ALA A 82 -3.44 0.63 5.14
CA ALA A 82 -4.26 0.28 6.30
C ALA A 82 -4.63 1.52 7.13
N ASN A 83 -5.81 1.50 7.75
CA ASN A 83 -6.29 2.61 8.58
C ASN A 83 -5.80 2.39 10.03
N GLY A 84 -5.34 3.44 10.69
CA GLY A 84 -4.95 3.41 12.12
C GLY A 84 -3.64 2.69 12.44
N VAL A 85 -3.03 2.00 11.47
CA VAL A 85 -1.74 1.30 11.64
C VAL A 85 -0.80 1.62 10.48
N LYS A 86 0.50 1.67 10.76
CA LYS A 86 1.53 1.78 9.72
C LYS A 86 1.68 0.42 9.03
N GLY A 87 0.94 0.21 7.95
CA GLY A 87 0.96 -1.04 7.17
C GLY A 87 0.17 -0.94 5.88
N TYR A 88 0.38 -1.94 5.02
CA TYR A 88 -0.20 -2.05 3.70
C TYR A 88 -1.28 -3.15 3.68
N ARG A 89 -2.35 -2.92 2.92
CA ARG A 89 -3.35 -3.93 2.58
C ARG A 89 -2.87 -4.69 1.35
N LEU A 90 -2.79 -6.00 1.47
CA LEU A 90 -2.22 -6.88 0.46
C LEU A 90 -3.25 -7.94 0.12
N TRP A 91 -3.39 -8.25 -1.16
CA TRP A 91 -4.19 -9.36 -1.63
C TRP A 91 -3.34 -10.59 -1.82
N ASP A 92 -3.72 -11.66 -1.13
CA ASP A 92 -3.17 -12.98 -1.38
C ASP A 92 -4.09 -13.74 -2.35
N SER A 93 -3.57 -14.07 -3.53
CA SER A 93 -4.30 -14.80 -4.55
C SER A 93 -4.51 -16.27 -4.22
N VAL A 94 -3.72 -16.85 -3.31
CA VAL A 94 -3.81 -18.28 -2.94
C VAL A 94 -4.90 -18.50 -1.91
N VAL A 95 -4.90 -17.71 -0.84
CA VAL A 95 -5.88 -17.84 0.26
C VAL A 95 -7.14 -17.00 0.00
N HIS A 96 -7.12 -16.15 -1.02
CA HIS A 96 -8.19 -15.19 -1.34
C HIS A 96 -8.56 -14.30 -0.13
N LYS A 97 -7.54 -13.81 0.57
CA LYS A 97 -7.71 -12.94 1.74
C LYS A 97 -6.90 -11.66 1.61
N VAL A 98 -7.44 -10.60 2.23
CA VAL A 98 -6.71 -9.36 2.43
C VAL A 98 -5.91 -9.46 3.71
N ILE A 99 -4.59 -9.30 3.61
CA ILE A 99 -3.64 -9.32 4.71
C ILE A 99 -3.17 -7.88 4.96
N ILE A 100 -2.93 -7.53 6.24
CA ILE A 100 -2.29 -6.28 6.60
C ILE A 100 -0.88 -6.61 7.07
N SER A 101 0.13 -6.06 6.40
CA SER A 101 1.53 -6.20 6.82
C SER A 101 2.29 -4.90 6.60
N ARG A 102 3.24 -4.63 7.49
CA ARG A 102 4.20 -3.53 7.36
C ARG A 102 5.48 -3.97 6.66
N ASP A 103 5.94 -5.19 6.97
CA ASP A 103 7.22 -5.73 6.51
C ASP A 103 7.02 -6.35 5.12
N VAL A 104 7.23 -5.53 4.10
CA VAL A 104 7.01 -5.90 2.70
C VAL A 104 8.12 -5.35 1.81
N VAL A 105 8.36 -6.04 0.70
CA VAL A 105 9.24 -5.57 -0.37
C VAL A 105 8.45 -5.43 -1.66
N PHE A 106 8.48 -4.24 -2.25
CA PHE A 106 7.87 -3.94 -3.53
C PHE A 106 8.85 -4.33 -4.65
N MET A 107 8.34 -4.96 -5.71
CA MET A 107 9.17 -5.35 -6.86
C MET A 107 9.42 -4.20 -7.84
N ASP A 108 8.70 -3.08 -7.69
CA ASP A 108 8.81 -1.93 -8.59
C ASP A 108 10.05 -1.06 -8.31
N ASP A 109 10.73 -1.26 -7.17
CA ASP A 109 11.94 -0.52 -6.77
C ASP A 109 13.24 -1.12 -7.35
N LYS A 110 13.18 -1.67 -8.57
CA LYS A 110 14.33 -2.31 -9.26
C LYS A 110 14.66 -1.67 -10.59
#